data_AF-A0A529GHW3-F1
#
_entry.id   AF-A0A529GHW3-F1
#
_cell.length_a   1.000
_cell.length_b   1.000
_cell.length_c   1.000
_cell.angle_alpha   90.00
_cell.angle_beta   90.00
_cell.angle_gamma   90.00
#
_symmetry.space_group_name_H-M   'P 1'
#
loop_
_entity.id
_entity.type
_entity.pdbx_description
1 polymer ?
#
loop_
_entity_poly.entity_id
_entity_poly.type
_entity_poly.pdbx_seq_one_letter_code
_entity_poly.pdbx_strand_id
1 'polypeptide(L)'
;MAKLYFNYATMNAGKTTMLLQASYNYRERGMTTMLFIAGHYRKGDSGLISSRIGLEAESEMFRDGDDLFARVAEHHEHTTVHCIFVDEAQFLEEEQVWQLAR
;
A
#
# COMPACT_ATOMS: atom_id res chain seq x y z
N MET A 1 -10.07 15.02 7.80
CA MET A 1 -9.68 15.14 6.38
C MET A 1 -8.60 14.10 6.15
N ALA A 2 -8.79 13.20 5.18
CA ALA A 2 -7.75 12.28 4.76
C ALA A 2 -6.56 13.07 4.18
N LYS A 3 -5.35 12.53 4.29
CA LYS A 3 -4.12 13.14 3.78
C LYS A 3 -3.36 12.11 2.96
N LEU A 4 -2.97 12.50 1.75
CA LEU A 4 -2.10 11.69 0.90
C LEU A 4 -0.65 12.15 1.07
N TYR A 5 0.24 11.22 1.38
CA TYR A 5 1.68 11.49 1.52
C TYR A 5 2.45 10.70 0.48
N PHE A 6 3.26 11.39 -0.32
CA PHE A 6 4.16 10.76 -1.27
C PHE A 6 5.60 10.81 -0.77
N ASN A 7 6.20 9.64 -0.56
CA ASN A 7 7.58 9.50 -0.12
C ASN A 7 8.42 8.95 -1.28
N TYR A 8 9.39 9.74 -1.75
CA TYR A 8 10.28 9.34 -2.83
C TYR A 8 11.75 9.49 -2.41
N ALA A 9 12.58 8.62 -2.95
CA ALA A 9 14.02 8.57 -2.73
C ALA A 9 14.64 7.61 -3.75
N THR A 10 15.97 7.61 -3.85
CA THR A 10 16.70 6.65 -4.68
C THR A 10 16.49 5.19 -4.21
N MET A 11 16.83 4.22 -5.06
CA MET A 11 16.89 2.82 -4.65
C MET A 11 17.92 2.65 -3.51
N ASN A 12 17.69 1.69 -2.61
CA ASN A 12 18.48 1.47 -1.39
C ASN A 12 18.34 2.52 -0.28
N ALA A 13 17.51 3.56 -0.44
CA ALA A 13 17.28 4.57 0.59
C ALA A 13 16.35 4.12 1.75
N GLY A 14 15.90 2.86 1.78
CA GLY A 14 15.08 2.33 2.88
C GLY A 14 13.58 2.65 2.82
N LYS A 15 13.04 3.08 1.67
CA LYS A 15 11.61 3.41 1.51
C LYS A 15 10.67 2.31 1.99
N THR A 16 10.84 1.08 1.49
CA THR A 16 10.03 -0.08 1.90
C THR A 16 10.15 -0.38 3.39
N THR A 17 11.36 -0.23 3.97
CA THR A 17 11.55 -0.37 5.42
C THR A 17 10.71 0.64 6.20
N MET A 18 10.75 1.92 5.80
CA MET A 18 9.98 2.97 6.45
C MET A 18 8.46 2.74 6.32
N LEU A 19 8.00 2.28 5.15
CA LEU A 19 6.60 1.93 4.90
C LEU A 19 6.14 0.80 5.84
N LEU A 20 6.90 -0.29 5.92
CA LEU A 20 6.56 -1.43 6.77
C LEU A 20 6.62 -1.09 8.26
N GLN A 21 7.60 -0.28 8.67
CA GLN A 21 7.68 0.22 10.05
C GLN A 21 6.48 1.12 10.38
N ALA A 22 6.05 1.98 9.46
CA ALA A 22 4.87 2.81 9.65
C ALA A 22 3.61 1.95 9.79
N SER A 23 3.39 0.96 8.91
CA SER A 23 2.26 0.02 9.03
C SER A 23 2.27 -0.73 10.37
N TYR A 24 3.43 -1.24 10.79
CA TYR A 24 3.59 -1.86 12.11
C TYR A 24 3.17 -0.92 13.25
N ASN A 25 3.60 0.34 13.22
CA ASN A 25 3.24 1.35 14.23
C ASN A 25 1.73 1.67 14.28
N TYR A 26 0.99 1.51 13.19
CA TYR A 26 -0.48 1.63 13.20
C TYR A 26 -1.11 0.40 13.87
N ARG A 27 -0.65 -0.80 13.50
CA ARG A 27 -1.15 -2.06 14.06
C ARG A 27 -0.91 -2.18 15.57
N GLU A 28 0.25 -1.74 16.06
CA GLU A 28 0.55 -1.68 17.50
C GLU A 28 -0.41 -0.76 18.28
N ARG A 29 -1.08 0.18 17.60
CA ARG A 29 -2.11 1.05 18.18
C ARG A 29 -3.54 0.52 18.01
N GLY A 30 -3.69 -0.73 17.56
CA GLY A 30 -4.99 -1.34 17.27
C GLY A 30 -5.66 -0.82 15.99
N MET A 31 -4.91 -0.16 15.11
CA MET A 31 -5.43 0.34 13.83
C MET A 31 -5.12 -0.63 12.69
N THR A 32 -6.12 -0.88 11.84
CA THR A 32 -5.98 -1.73 10.65
C THR A 32 -5.37 -0.97 9.48
N THR A 33 -4.39 -1.58 8.81
CA THR A 33 -3.76 -1.02 7.62
C THR A 33 -3.96 -1.93 6.42
N MET A 34 -4.19 -1.34 5.25
CA MET A 34 -4.21 -2.04 3.96
C MET A 34 -2.93 -1.71 3.20
N LEU A 35 -2.27 -2.72 2.64
CA LEU A 35 -1.01 -2.55 1.92
C LEU A 35 -1.20 -2.94 0.47
N PHE A 36 -0.65 -2.15 -0.45
CA PHE A 36 -0.67 -2.39 -1.88
C PHE A 36 0.76 -2.47 -2.44
N ILE A 37 0.98 -3.38 -3.39
CA ILE A 37 2.22 -3.49 -4.16
C ILE A 37 1.92 -3.66 -5.64
N ALA A 38 2.80 -3.14 -6.50
CA ALA A 38 2.65 -3.26 -7.95
C ALA A 38 2.66 -4.74 -8.42
N GLY A 39 1.65 -5.12 -9.19
CA GLY A 39 1.42 -6.48 -9.67
C GLY A 39 1.97 -6.79 -11.07
N HIS A 40 2.54 -5.81 -11.80
CA HIS A 40 2.91 -5.98 -13.22
C HIS A 40 3.88 -7.13 -13.50
N TYR A 41 4.72 -7.50 -12.53
CA TYR A 41 5.73 -8.55 -12.66
C TYR A 41 5.44 -9.80 -11.83
N ARG A 42 4.27 -9.87 -11.18
CA ARG A 42 3.95 -10.91 -10.20
C ARG A 42 2.74 -11.74 -10.67
N LYS A 43 2.88 -13.06 -10.57
CA LYS A 43 1.80 -14.02 -10.83
C LYS A 43 1.04 -14.30 -9.52
N GLY A 44 -0.27 -14.49 -9.62
CA GLY A 44 -1.17 -14.73 -8.48
C GLY A 44 -1.96 -13.48 -8.06
N ASP A 45 -2.68 -13.62 -6.95
CA ASP A 45 -3.61 -12.60 -6.45
C ASP A 45 -3.15 -11.94 -5.13
N SER A 46 -2.24 -12.58 -4.40
CA SER A 46 -1.66 -12.06 -3.15
C SER A 46 -0.25 -11.49 -3.36
N GLY A 47 0.00 -10.31 -2.77
CA GLY A 47 1.28 -9.61 -2.81
C GLY A 47 2.07 -9.77 -1.51
N LEU A 48 3.39 -9.56 -1.60
CA LEU A 48 4.29 -9.48 -0.45
C LEU A 48 5.21 -8.27 -0.62
N ILE A 49 5.13 -7.32 0.30
CA ILE A 49 6.09 -6.21 0.40
C ILE A 49 7.24 -6.70 1.28
N SER A 50 8.46 -6.66 0.76
CA SER A 50 9.66 -7.07 1.49
C SER A 50 10.76 -6.01 1.41
N SER A 51 11.35 -5.71 2.57
CA SER A 51 12.48 -4.78 2.67
C SER A 51 13.82 -5.50 2.58
N ARG A 52 14.89 -4.76 2.26
CA ARG A 52 16.25 -5.31 2.21
C ARG A 52 16.82 -5.78 3.55
N ILE A 53 16.19 -5.39 4.66
CA ILE A 53 16.61 -5.79 6.01
C ILE A 53 15.73 -6.91 6.59
N GLY A 54 14.90 -7.55 5.76
CA GLY A 54 14.13 -8.74 6.14
C GLY A 54 12.78 -8.47 6.81
N LEU A 55 12.30 -7.23 6.84
CA LEU A 55 10.88 -6.97 7.17
C LEU A 55 10.00 -7.33 5.99
N GLU A 56 8.87 -7.99 6.27
CA GLU A 56 7.89 -8.40 5.27
C GLU A 56 6.46 -8.19 5.78
N ALA A 57 5.53 -7.93 4.86
CA ALA A 57 4.10 -7.91 5.14
C ALA A 57 3.29 -8.36 3.93
N GLU A 58 2.20 -9.09 4.19
CA GLU A 58 1.19 -9.38 3.19
C GLU A 58 0.58 -8.08 2.65
N SER A 59 0.25 -8.10 1.37
CA SER A 59 -0.28 -6.95 0.65
C SER A 59 -1.19 -7.42 -0.46
N GLU A 60 -2.04 -6.52 -0.91
CA GLU A 60 -2.80 -6.69 -2.13
C GLU A 60 -1.97 -6.22 -3.33
N MET A 61 -2.14 -6.87 -4.48
CA MET A 61 -1.52 -6.39 -5.71
C MET A 61 -2.46 -5.43 -6.43
N PHE A 62 -1.92 -4.32 -6.94
CA PHE A 62 -2.61 -3.46 -7.90
C PHE A 62 -2.03 -3.61 -9.31
N ARG A 63 -2.88 -3.40 -10.32
CA ARG A 63 -2.54 -3.43 -11.75
C ARG A 63 -3.23 -2.28 -12.47
N ASP A 64 -2.83 -2.03 -13.72
CA ASP A 64 -3.47 -1.04 -14.58
C ASP A 64 -4.98 -1.34 -14.70
N GLY A 65 -5.81 -0.29 -14.60
CA GLY A 65 -7.26 -0.40 -14.64
C GLY A 65 -7.95 -0.93 -13.38
N ASP A 66 -7.22 -1.30 -12.31
CA ASP A 66 -7.84 -1.61 -11.02
C ASP A 66 -8.49 -0.35 -10.42
N ASP A 67 -9.72 -0.49 -9.91
CA ASP A 67 -10.37 0.52 -9.07
C ASP A 67 -9.93 0.34 -7.61
N LEU A 68 -8.94 1.13 -7.19
CA LEU A 68 -8.39 1.05 -5.84
C LEU A 68 -9.37 1.59 -4.79
N PHE A 69 -10.23 2.54 -5.16
CA PHE A 69 -11.22 3.07 -4.24
C PHE A 69 -12.27 2.00 -3.90
N ALA A 70 -12.78 1.30 -4.91
CA ALA A 70 -13.74 0.21 -4.71
C ALA A 70 -13.17 -0.91 -3.82
N ARG A 71 -11.92 -1.31 -4.06
CA ARG A 71 -11.23 -2.34 -3.24
C ARG A 71 -11.05 -1.92 -1.79
N VAL A 72 -10.65 -0.68 -1.56
CA VAL A 72 -10.53 -0.11 -0.21
C VAL A 72 -11.90 -0.05 0.46
N ALA A 73 -12.94 0.38 -0.27
CA ALA A 73 -14.30 0.48 0.25
C ALA A 73 -14.85 -0.89 0.67
N GLU A 74 -14.68 -1.92 -0.18
CA GLU A 74 -15.06 -3.30 0.11
C GLU A 74 -14.36 -3.81 1.39
N HIS A 75 -13.04 -3.62 1.52
CA HIS A 75 -12.33 -4.01 2.73
C HIS A 75 -12.82 -3.24 3.96
N HIS A 76 -13.09 -1.94 3.79
CA HIS A 76 -13.55 -1.07 4.87
C HIS A 76 -14.93 -1.45 5.40
N GLU A 77 -15.81 -1.99 4.56
CA GLU A 77 -17.13 -2.51 4.97
C GLU A 77 -17.01 -3.68 5.95
N HIS A 78 -15.98 -4.52 5.78
CA HIS A 78 -15.72 -5.66 6.66
C HIS A 78 -14.86 -5.31 7.89
N THR A 79 -13.89 -4.43 7.72
CA THR A 79 -13.00 -3.98 8.80
C THR A 79 -12.52 -2.57 8.52
N THR A 80 -12.72 -1.66 9.47
CA THR A 80 -12.30 -0.26 9.35
C THR A 80 -10.83 -0.14 8.95
N VAL A 81 -10.57 0.29 7.72
CA VAL A 81 -9.24 0.64 7.22
C VAL A 81 -8.87 2.04 7.74
N HIS A 82 -7.80 2.12 8.54
CA HIS A 82 -7.34 3.37 9.13
C HIS A 82 -6.24 4.04 8.30
N CYS A 83 -5.47 3.25 7.55
CA CYS A 83 -4.39 3.75 6.70
C CYS A 83 -4.12 2.80 5.53
N ILE A 84 -3.79 3.38 4.39
CA ILE A 84 -3.40 2.65 3.18
C ILE A 84 -1.93 2.96 2.91
N PHE A 85 -1.14 1.92 2.66
CA PHE A 85 0.25 2.04 2.24
C PHE A 85 0.41 1.46 0.85
N VAL A 86 1.09 2.16 -0.04
CA VAL A 86 1.36 1.70 -1.41
C VAL A 86 2.86 1.69 -1.63
N ASP A 87 3.44 0.52 -1.89
CA ASP A 87 4.83 0.40 -2.33
C ASP A 87 4.91 0.37 -3.86
N GLU A 88 6.05 0.80 -4.39
CA GLU A 88 6.31 0.93 -5.83
C GLU A 88 5.25 1.80 -6.55
N ALA A 89 4.83 2.89 -5.89
CA ALA A 89 3.79 3.82 -6.34
C ALA A 89 4.05 4.48 -7.70
N GLN A 90 5.29 4.44 -8.22
CA GLN A 90 5.59 4.92 -9.58
C GLN A 90 4.90 4.11 -10.69
N PHE A 91 4.31 2.95 -10.35
CA PHE A 91 3.51 2.14 -11.27
C PHE A 91 2.01 2.43 -11.19
N LEU A 92 1.55 3.34 -10.32
CA LEU A 92 0.15 3.74 -10.30
C LEU A 92 -0.19 4.55 -11.55
N GLU A 93 -1.40 4.34 -12.07
CA GLU A 93 -2.01 5.25 -13.03
C GLU A 93 -2.43 6.55 -12.34
N GLU A 94 -2.52 7.65 -13.11
CA GLU A 94 -2.96 8.95 -12.58
C GLU A 94 -4.33 8.84 -11.90
N GLU A 95 -5.25 8.10 -12.50
CA GLU A 95 -6.59 7.87 -11.94
C GLU A 95 -6.52 7.15 -10.58
N GLN A 96 -5.65 6.15 -10.45
CA GLN A 96 -5.46 5.41 -9.20
C GLN A 96 -4.92 6.29 -8.07
N VAL A 97 -4.04 7.25 -8.39
CA VAL A 97 -3.57 8.25 -7.42
C VAL A 97 -4.74 9.10 -6.92
N TRP A 98 -5.62 9.54 -7.81
CA TRP A 98 -6.81 10.32 -7.45
C TRP A 98 -7.85 9.51 -6.67
N GLN A 99 -8.04 8.23 -7.00
CA GLN A 99 -8.89 7.30 -6.23
C GLN A 99 -8.43 7.19 -4.77
N LEU A 100 -7.11 7.20 -4.51
CA LEU A 100 -6.53 7.18 -3.16
C LEU A 100 -6.59 8.52 -2.41
N ALA A 101 -6.92 9.62 -3.10
CA ALA A 101 -6.95 10.98 -2.54
C ALA A 101 -8.36 11.49 -2.20
N ARG A 102 -9.39 10.68 -2.45
CA ARG A 102 -10.81 11.05 -2.35
C ARG A 102 -11.35 11.07 -0.93
#